data_AF-A0A194X5L3-F1
#
_entry.id   AF-A0A194X5L3-F1
#
_cell.length_a   1.000
_cell.length_b   1.000
_cell.length_c   1.000
_cell.angle_alpha   90.00
_cell.angle_beta   90.00
_cell.angle_gamma   90.00
#
_symmetry.space_group_name_H-M   'P 1'
#
loop_
_entity.id
_entity.type
_entity.pdbx_description
1 polymer ?
#
loop_
_entity_poly.entity_id
_entity_poly.type
_entity_poly.pdbx_seq_one_letter_code
_entity_poly.pdbx_strand_id
1 'polypeptide(L)'
;MDVTDNKSVSTHRMSTKKPYQRIQSTSYHRQSTSRLVYKGVLGTIAAKVSSESEENLEAEHSTKAYTREERSWFIIPSFFSRCVQIQYSSAFGSAERVLRTYPIIRDDHPVWKMCSQNDTIGLQQLFSDREISPYSVDSHGATLLHDTVHWFNVETSALLLNFGVQPGVEDARGR
;
A
#
# COMPACT_ATOMS: atom_id res chain seq x y z
N MET A 1 -91.77 22.59 25.99
CA MET A 1 -91.05 23.63 25.23
C MET A 1 -89.75 23.89 25.97
N ASP A 2 -88.65 23.28 25.56
CA ASP A 2 -87.56 23.99 24.91
C ASP A 2 -86.54 22.99 24.36
N VAL A 3 -86.01 23.36 23.21
CA VAL A 3 -85.16 22.59 22.29
C VAL A 3 -83.69 22.95 22.55
N THR A 4 -82.78 21.98 22.40
CA THR A 4 -81.42 22.10 21.78
C THR A 4 -80.68 20.77 21.98
N ASP A 5 -80.37 19.97 20.94
CA ASP A 5 -79.26 20.07 19.96
C ASP A 5 -77.84 20.17 20.57
N ASN A 6 -77.01 19.11 20.42
CA ASN A 6 -75.73 19.19 19.67
C ASN A 6 -74.85 17.92 19.68
N LYS A 7 -74.63 17.40 18.46
CA LYS A 7 -73.35 17.07 17.76
C LYS A 7 -72.11 16.55 18.52
N SER A 8 -71.78 15.29 18.19
CA SER A 8 -70.50 14.74 17.67
C SER A 8 -69.15 15.38 18.03
N VAL A 9 -68.22 14.56 18.54
CA VAL A 9 -66.76 14.77 18.39
C VAL A 9 -66.10 13.42 18.04
N SER A 10 -65.61 13.29 16.80
CA SER A 10 -64.72 12.20 16.39
C SER A 10 -63.27 12.67 16.54
N THR A 11 -62.45 11.84 17.17
CA THR A 11 -61.03 12.14 17.43
C THR A 11 -60.17 11.47 16.37
N HIS A 12 -59.84 12.19 15.29
CA HIS A 12 -58.80 11.74 14.36
C HIS A 12 -57.40 12.05 14.92
N ARG A 13 -56.68 10.98 15.26
CA ARG A 13 -55.29 11.00 15.74
C ARG A 13 -54.35 11.01 14.52
N MET A 14 -53.81 12.18 14.15
CA MET A 14 -52.75 12.26 13.13
C MET A 14 -51.39 11.97 13.77
N SER A 15 -50.73 10.89 13.31
CA SER A 15 -49.36 10.54 13.65
C SER A 15 -48.42 11.14 12.61
N THR A 16 -47.61 12.13 13.02
CA THR A 16 -46.54 12.70 12.19
C THR A 16 -45.23 11.98 12.47
N LYS A 17 -44.90 10.98 11.64
CA LYS A 17 -43.55 10.41 11.60
C LYS A 17 -42.62 11.43 10.95
N LYS A 18 -41.66 11.97 11.70
CA LYS A 18 -40.58 12.79 11.13
C LYS A 18 -39.70 11.91 10.23
N PRO A 19 -39.36 12.36 9.01
CA PRO A 19 -38.44 11.63 8.16
C PRO A 19 -37.03 11.68 8.77
N TYR A 20 -36.43 10.52 9.00
CA TYR A 20 -35.01 10.38 9.29
C TYR A 20 -34.23 10.88 8.07
N GLN A 21 -33.66 12.08 8.14
CA GLN A 21 -32.66 12.52 7.19
C GLN A 21 -31.35 11.82 7.53
N ARG A 22 -30.98 10.85 6.69
CA ARG A 22 -29.67 10.21 6.70
C ARG A 22 -28.64 11.27 6.29
N ILE A 23 -27.98 11.88 7.27
CA ILE A 23 -26.81 12.71 7.02
C ILE A 23 -25.79 11.80 6.33
N GLN A 24 -25.43 12.16 5.10
CA GLN A 24 -24.34 11.49 4.38
C GLN A 24 -23.06 12.13 4.90
N SER A 25 -22.30 11.38 5.69
CA SER A 25 -20.96 11.75 6.09
C SER A 25 -20.10 11.94 4.85
N THR A 26 -19.64 13.17 4.61
CA THR A 26 -18.67 13.46 3.56
C THR A 26 -17.27 13.40 4.18
N SER A 27 -16.61 12.26 4.03
CA SER A 27 -15.18 12.11 4.37
C SER A 27 -14.33 12.67 3.21
N TYR A 28 -13.42 13.58 3.53
CA TYR A 28 -12.42 14.05 2.56
C TYR A 28 -11.11 13.31 2.78
N HIS A 29 -10.72 12.52 1.79
CA HIS A 29 -9.46 11.80 1.75
C HIS A 29 -8.50 12.51 0.81
N ARG A 30 -7.37 13.01 1.33
CA ARG A 30 -6.34 13.67 0.54
C ARG A 30 -5.06 12.85 0.58
N GLN A 31 -4.67 12.33 -0.56
CA GLN A 31 -3.42 11.61 -0.75
C GLN A 31 -2.46 12.45 -1.61
N SER A 32 -1.20 12.53 -1.18
CA SER A 32 -0.13 13.14 -1.95
C SER A 32 1.07 12.21 -1.97
N THR A 33 1.66 12.00 -3.15
CA THR A 33 2.90 11.25 -3.29
C THR A 33 3.87 12.06 -4.15
N SER A 34 5.08 12.25 -3.65
CA SER A 34 6.18 12.88 -4.36
C SER A 34 7.36 11.91 -4.46
N ARG A 35 8.12 12.04 -5.54
CA ARG A 35 9.19 11.10 -5.84
C ARG A 35 10.36 11.78 -6.50
N LEU A 36 11.56 11.38 -6.10
CA LEU A 36 12.82 11.88 -6.61
C LEU A 36 13.75 10.71 -6.92
N VAL A 37 14.34 10.70 -8.10
CA VAL A 37 15.32 9.68 -8.51
C VAL A 37 16.59 10.41 -8.94
N TYR A 38 17.68 10.14 -8.23
CA TYR A 38 19.01 10.60 -8.56
C TYR A 38 19.82 9.43 -9.15
N LYS A 39 20.46 9.66 -10.29
CA LYS A 39 21.37 8.71 -10.94
C LYS A 39 22.72 9.37 -11.10
N GLY A 40 23.77 8.70 -10.65
CA GLY A 40 25.14 9.19 -10.77
C GLY A 40 26.14 8.05 -10.89
N VAL A 41 27.43 8.40 -10.92
CA VAL A 41 28.53 7.43 -11.03
C VAL A 41 28.55 6.44 -9.86
N LEU A 42 28.08 6.88 -8.69
CA LEU A 42 27.99 6.06 -7.48
C LEU A 42 26.74 5.18 -7.43
N GLY A 43 25.89 5.20 -8.46
CA GLY A 43 24.67 4.39 -8.53
C GLY A 43 23.38 5.22 -8.52
N THR A 44 22.30 4.62 -8.04
CA THR A 44 20.96 5.19 -8.05
C THR A 44 20.44 5.38 -6.63
N ILE A 45 19.83 6.54 -6.36
CA ILE A 45 19.09 6.82 -5.14
C ILE A 45 17.67 7.21 -5.55
N ALA A 46 16.67 6.47 -5.11
CA ALA A 46 15.27 6.83 -5.23
C ALA A 46 14.73 7.21 -3.85
N ALA A 47 14.00 8.32 -3.76
CA ALA A 47 13.29 8.75 -2.57
C ALA A 47 11.81 8.93 -2.90
N LYS A 48 10.95 8.44 -2.02
CA LYS A 48 9.50 8.63 -2.09
C LYS A 48 9.01 9.21 -0.78
N VAL A 49 8.09 10.15 -0.88
CA VAL A 49 7.36 10.70 0.27
C VAL A 49 5.87 10.63 -0.07
N SER A 50 5.13 9.88 0.73
CA SER A 50 3.67 9.79 0.66
C SER A 50 3.07 10.36 1.93
N SER A 51 2.07 11.21 1.77
CA SER A 51 1.28 11.76 2.86
C SER A 51 -0.19 11.49 2.58
N GLU A 52 -0.89 11.04 3.60
CA GLU A 52 -2.31 10.73 3.56
C GLU A 52 -2.96 11.44 4.74
N SER A 53 -4.02 12.19 4.47
CA SER A 53 -4.80 12.84 5.51
C SER A 53 -6.27 12.57 5.32
N GLU A 54 -6.92 12.16 6.41
CA GLU A 54 -8.37 11.98 6.47
C GLU A 54 -8.98 13.01 7.42
N GLU A 55 -9.92 13.79 6.89
CA GLU A 55 -10.72 14.72 7.66
C GLU A 55 -12.16 14.20 7.71
N ASN A 56 -12.61 13.88 8.93
CA ASN A 56 -14.00 13.53 9.21
C ASN A 56 -14.74 14.78 9.70
N LEU A 57 -15.74 15.22 8.94
CA LEU A 57 -16.56 16.39 9.26
C LEU A 57 -17.69 16.12 10.27
N GLU A 58 -17.90 14.86 10.66
CA GLU A 58 -18.94 14.49 11.63
C GLU A 58 -18.37 14.37 13.05
N ALA A 59 -18.35 15.48 13.78
CA ALA A 59 -18.71 15.58 15.20
C ALA A 59 -18.30 16.94 15.77
N GLU A 60 -19.23 17.64 16.44
CA GLU A 60 -18.98 18.85 17.23
C GLU A 60 -18.02 18.64 18.43
N HIS A 61 -17.45 17.44 18.58
CA HIS A 61 -16.45 17.10 19.57
C HIS A 61 -15.18 16.52 18.91
N SER A 62 -14.33 17.41 18.42
CA SER A 62 -12.88 17.25 18.19
C SER A 62 -12.41 15.83 17.81
N THR A 63 -12.68 15.43 16.57
CA THR A 63 -12.01 14.27 15.96
C THR A 63 -10.71 14.75 15.34
N LYS A 64 -9.57 14.40 15.95
CA LYS A 64 -8.24 14.79 15.48
C LYS A 64 -8.03 14.34 14.03
N ALA A 65 -7.68 15.27 13.14
CA ALA A 65 -7.30 14.95 11.77
C ALA A 65 -6.17 13.91 11.78
N TYR A 66 -6.38 12.81 11.06
CA TYR A 66 -5.38 11.76 10.95
C TYR A 66 -4.41 12.13 9.84
N THR A 67 -3.11 12.14 10.17
CA THR A 67 -2.05 12.29 9.17
C THR A 67 -1.14 11.08 9.25
N ARG A 68 -0.99 10.40 8.11
CA ARG A 68 0.00 9.35 7.89
C ARG A 68 1.05 9.89 6.95
N GLU A 69 2.30 9.80 7.36
CA GLU A 69 3.44 10.15 6.51
C GLU A 69 4.33 8.92 6.35
N GLU A 70 4.72 8.64 5.13
CA GLU A 70 5.62 7.56 4.78
C GLU A 70 6.74 8.08 3.89
N ARG A 71 7.98 7.80 4.26
CA ARG A 71 9.16 8.16 3.49
C ARG A 71 9.98 6.90 3.24
N SER A 72 10.35 6.66 2.00
CA SER A 72 11.24 5.56 1.66
C SER A 72 12.40 6.03 0.80
N TRP A 73 13.57 5.44 1.04
CA TRP A 73 14.77 5.61 0.25
C TRP A 73 15.25 4.25 -0.23
N PHE A 74 15.56 4.17 -1.51
CA PHE A 74 16.13 3.00 -2.15
C PHE A 74 17.49 3.37 -2.73
N ILE A 75 18.55 2.77 -2.20
CA ILE A 75 19.93 3.09 -2.54
C ILE A 75 20.56 1.88 -3.20
N ILE A 76 20.91 2.03 -4.48
CA ILE A 76 21.56 1.01 -5.31
C ILE A 76 22.94 1.53 -5.71
N PRO A 77 23.95 1.33 -4.87
CA PRO A 77 25.31 1.75 -5.17
C PRO A 77 25.92 0.92 -6.31
N SER A 78 26.69 1.54 -7.19
CA SER A 78 27.32 0.86 -8.35
C SER A 78 28.47 -0.08 -7.97
N PHE A 79 28.95 -0.02 -6.74
CA PHE A 79 30.14 -0.71 -6.25
C PHE A 79 29.87 -1.73 -5.13
N PHE A 80 28.60 -1.92 -4.74
CA PHE A 80 28.21 -2.98 -3.82
C PHE A 80 27.22 -3.95 -4.48
N SER A 81 27.31 -5.23 -4.14
CA SER A 81 26.38 -6.28 -4.57
C SER A 81 25.08 -6.33 -3.78
N ARG A 82 24.72 -5.23 -3.11
CA ARG A 82 23.50 -5.12 -2.30
C ARG A 82 22.88 -3.76 -2.47
N CYS A 83 21.55 -3.70 -2.46
CA CYS A 83 20.84 -2.45 -2.29
C CYS A 83 20.34 -2.30 -0.85
N VAL A 84 20.07 -1.06 -0.47
CA VAL A 84 19.60 -0.70 0.87
C VAL A 84 18.28 0.03 0.72
N GLN A 85 17.26 -0.46 1.41
CA GLN A 85 15.98 0.22 1.57
C GLN A 85 15.87 0.76 2.99
N ILE A 86 15.56 2.05 3.10
CA ILE A 86 15.25 2.71 4.35
C ILE A 86 13.80 3.15 4.26
N GLN A 87 12.97 2.75 5.21
CA GLN A 87 11.57 3.17 5.29
C GLN A 87 11.32 3.80 6.66
N TYR A 88 10.65 4.94 6.63
CA TYR A 88 10.18 5.67 7.78
C TYR A 88 8.68 5.85 7.62
N SER A 89 7.89 5.44 8.61
CA SER A 89 6.46 5.71 8.64
C SER A 89 6.11 6.36 9.97
N SER A 90 5.22 7.34 9.94
CA SER A 90 4.64 7.93 11.14
C SER A 90 3.13 7.99 11.03
N ALA A 91 2.47 7.45 12.04
CA ALA A 91 1.02 7.41 12.17
C ALA A 91 0.64 7.44 13.66
N PHE A 92 -0.40 8.19 14.01
CA PHE A 92 -0.97 8.23 15.37
C PHE A 92 0.04 8.55 16.49
N GLY A 93 1.06 9.38 16.21
CA GLY A 93 2.11 9.72 17.17
C GLY A 93 3.16 8.61 17.38
N SER A 94 3.08 7.51 16.63
CA SER A 94 4.12 6.49 16.53
C SER A 94 4.99 6.73 15.30
N ALA A 95 6.26 6.34 15.39
CA ALA A 95 7.19 6.33 14.27
C ALA A 95 7.87 4.96 14.16
N GLU A 96 7.78 4.33 13.01
CA GLU A 96 8.45 3.07 12.68
C GLU A 96 9.58 3.33 11.69
N ARG A 97 10.69 2.60 11.87
CA ARG A 97 11.87 2.69 11.02
C ARG A 97 12.30 1.30 10.63
N VAL A 98 12.42 1.06 9.34
CA VAL A 98 12.81 -0.23 8.77
C VAL A 98 14.04 -0.03 7.89
N LEU A 99 15.08 -0.80 8.15
CA LEU A 99 16.27 -0.90 7.32
C LEU A 99 16.34 -2.32 6.73
N ARG A 100 16.34 -2.43 5.41
CA ARG A 100 16.45 -3.70 4.70
C ARG A 100 17.63 -3.67 3.74
N THR A 101 18.26 -4.82 3.56
CA THR A 101 19.30 -4.98 2.53
C THR A 101 18.93 -6.16 1.65
N TYR A 102 19.03 -5.97 0.34
CA TYR A 102 18.69 -6.98 -0.64
C TYR A 102 19.93 -7.35 -1.46
N PRO A 103 20.20 -8.64 -1.70
CA PRO A 103 21.22 -9.05 -2.67
C PRO A 103 20.84 -8.55 -4.06
N ILE A 104 21.80 -7.97 -4.78
CA ILE A 104 21.65 -7.62 -6.19
C ILE A 104 22.13 -8.81 -7.01
N ILE A 105 21.25 -9.31 -7.87
CA ILE A 105 21.55 -10.34 -8.85
C ILE A 105 21.74 -9.66 -10.20
N ARG A 106 22.73 -10.14 -10.94
CA ARG A 106 23.01 -9.64 -12.29
C ARG A 106 21.87 -9.98 -13.24
N ASP A 107 21.59 -9.10 -14.20
CA ASP A 107 20.50 -9.25 -15.15
C ASP A 107 20.66 -10.49 -16.07
N ASP A 108 21.86 -11.06 -16.17
CA ASP A 108 22.18 -12.28 -16.94
C ASP A 108 21.95 -13.59 -16.16
N HIS A 109 21.55 -13.51 -14.89
CA HIS A 109 21.35 -14.69 -14.05
C HIS A 109 20.11 -15.50 -14.51
N PRO A 110 20.18 -16.86 -14.57
CA PRO A 110 19.07 -17.69 -15.05
C PRO A 110 17.77 -17.56 -14.23
N VAL A 111 17.86 -17.09 -12.98
CA VAL A 111 16.70 -16.87 -12.10
C VAL A 111 15.64 -15.96 -12.74
N TRP A 112 16.05 -14.93 -13.49
CA TRP A 112 15.12 -14.03 -14.17
C TRP A 112 14.34 -14.76 -15.26
N LYS A 113 15.03 -15.64 -15.98
CA LYS A 113 14.37 -16.51 -16.97
C LYS A 113 13.39 -17.47 -16.29
N MET A 114 13.77 -18.07 -15.17
CA MET A 114 12.87 -18.93 -14.38
C MET A 114 11.61 -18.18 -13.92
N CYS A 115 11.75 -16.93 -13.45
CA CYS A 115 10.62 -16.06 -13.12
C CYS A 115 9.71 -15.79 -14.33
N SER A 116 10.27 -15.49 -15.50
CA SER A 116 9.50 -15.25 -16.73
C SER A 116 8.85 -16.50 -17.33
N GLN A 117 9.38 -17.69 -17.06
CA GLN A 117 8.92 -18.97 -17.60
C GLN A 117 8.04 -19.77 -16.63
N ASN A 118 7.71 -19.19 -15.48
CA ASN A 118 6.94 -19.83 -14.41
C ASN A 118 7.58 -21.12 -13.85
N ASP A 119 8.92 -21.18 -13.84
CA ASP A 119 9.68 -22.35 -13.35
C ASP A 119 9.78 -22.33 -11.82
N THR A 120 8.68 -22.74 -11.17
CA THR A 120 8.58 -22.81 -9.71
C THR A 120 9.53 -23.85 -9.10
N ILE A 121 9.81 -24.94 -9.80
CA ILE A 121 10.69 -26.03 -9.32
C ILE A 121 12.14 -25.54 -9.30
N GLY A 122 12.61 -24.94 -10.39
CA GLY A 122 13.96 -24.37 -10.46
C GLY A 122 14.16 -23.28 -9.40
N LEU A 123 13.17 -22.41 -9.20
CA LEU A 123 13.23 -21.39 -8.15
C LEU A 123 13.26 -21.98 -6.74
N GLN A 124 12.43 -22.98 -6.45
CA GLN A 124 12.45 -23.65 -5.16
C GLN A 124 13.80 -24.33 -4.88
N GLN A 125 14.42 -24.93 -5.90
CA GLN A 125 15.76 -25.50 -5.78
C GLN A 125 16.79 -24.42 -5.44
N LEU A 126 16.86 -23.33 -6.22
CA LEU A 126 17.79 -22.22 -5.96
C LEU A 126 17.64 -21.62 -4.56
N PHE A 127 16.40 -21.51 -4.06
CA PHE A 127 16.15 -21.01 -2.70
C PHE A 127 16.54 -22.03 -1.62
N SER A 128 16.29 -23.32 -1.86
CA SER A 128 16.64 -24.41 -0.93
C SER A 128 18.15 -24.56 -0.79
N ASP A 129 18.86 -24.45 -1.92
CA ASP A 129 20.32 -24.54 -2.00
C ASP A 129 21.00 -23.23 -1.53
N ARG A 130 20.21 -22.20 -1.18
CA ARG A 130 20.65 -20.89 -0.71
C ARG A 130 21.57 -20.16 -1.70
N GLU A 131 21.49 -20.50 -2.98
CA GLU A 131 22.20 -19.79 -4.03
C GLU A 131 21.65 -18.38 -4.22
N ILE A 132 20.33 -18.23 -4.03
CA ILE A 132 19.60 -16.97 -4.19
C ILE A 132 18.65 -16.75 -3.01
N SER A 133 18.46 -15.48 -2.63
CA SER A 133 17.39 -15.07 -1.74
C SER A 133 16.10 -14.75 -2.52
N PRO A 134 14.90 -15.13 -2.04
CA PRO A 134 13.63 -14.72 -2.65
C PRO A 134 13.42 -13.20 -2.62
N TYR A 135 14.15 -12.49 -1.76
CA TYR A 135 14.12 -11.02 -1.67
C TYR A 135 15.15 -10.33 -2.57
N SER A 136 15.86 -11.08 -3.42
CA SER A 136 16.88 -10.49 -4.29
C SER A 136 16.26 -9.57 -5.32
N VAL A 137 17.06 -8.61 -5.78
CA VAL A 137 16.66 -7.59 -6.75
C VAL A 137 17.64 -7.52 -7.92
N ASP A 138 17.21 -6.92 -9.02
CA ASP A 138 18.06 -6.59 -10.16
C ASP A 138 18.88 -5.31 -9.91
N SER A 139 19.64 -4.89 -10.92
CA SER A 139 20.42 -3.64 -10.92
C SER A 139 19.58 -2.35 -10.81
N HIS A 140 18.25 -2.46 -10.96
CA HIS A 140 17.28 -1.38 -10.83
C HIS A 140 16.44 -1.49 -9.55
N GLY A 141 16.67 -2.50 -8.70
CA GLY A 141 15.88 -2.72 -7.49
C GLY A 141 14.58 -3.48 -7.71
N ALA A 142 14.30 -3.96 -8.92
CA ALA A 142 13.16 -4.80 -9.20
C ALA A 142 13.36 -6.19 -8.55
N THR A 143 12.44 -6.57 -7.68
CA THR A 143 12.43 -7.89 -7.04
C THR A 143 12.05 -8.99 -8.04
N LEU A 144 12.32 -10.25 -7.70
CA LEU A 144 11.80 -11.39 -8.46
C LEU A 144 10.27 -11.32 -8.67
N LEU A 145 9.53 -10.76 -7.69
CA LEU A 145 8.07 -10.60 -7.78
C LEU A 145 7.65 -9.58 -8.84
N HIS A 146 8.43 -8.52 -9.08
CA HIS A 146 8.15 -7.59 -10.18
C HIS A 146 8.20 -8.30 -11.53
N ASP A 147 9.20 -9.17 -11.72
CA ASP A 147 9.37 -9.90 -12.97
C ASP A 147 8.25 -10.92 -13.17
N THR A 148 7.90 -11.70 -12.15
CA THR A 148 6.82 -12.69 -12.27
C THR A 148 5.46 -12.05 -12.54
N VAL A 149 5.19 -10.89 -11.93
CA VAL A 149 3.96 -10.11 -12.18
C VAL A 149 3.95 -9.53 -13.58
N HIS A 150 5.08 -9.00 -14.06
CA HIS A 150 5.20 -8.48 -15.43
C HIS A 150 4.88 -9.54 -16.49
N TRP A 151 5.21 -10.81 -16.23
CA TRP A 151 4.93 -11.94 -17.11
C TRP A 151 3.63 -12.69 -16.80
N PHE A 152 2.80 -12.20 -15.86
CA PHE A 152 1.53 -12.82 -15.44
C PHE A 152 1.67 -14.25 -14.90
N ASN A 153 2.81 -14.59 -14.30
CA ASN A 153 3.09 -15.91 -13.77
C ASN A 153 2.55 -16.04 -12.34
N VAL A 154 1.30 -16.50 -12.23
CA VAL A 154 0.54 -16.55 -10.97
C VAL A 154 1.16 -17.51 -9.97
N GLU A 155 1.58 -18.70 -10.41
CA GLU A 155 2.13 -19.74 -9.53
C GLU A 155 3.46 -19.29 -8.92
N THR A 156 4.34 -18.70 -9.73
CA THR A 156 5.61 -18.17 -9.23
C THR A 156 5.41 -16.94 -8.34
N SER A 157 4.45 -16.08 -8.67
CA SER A 157 4.10 -14.95 -7.80
C SER A 157 3.57 -15.43 -6.44
N ALA A 158 2.69 -16.43 -6.43
CA ALA A 158 2.19 -17.06 -5.22
C ALA A 158 3.31 -17.73 -4.41
N LEU A 159 4.26 -18.40 -5.09
CA LEU A 159 5.44 -18.97 -4.45
C LEU A 159 6.26 -17.91 -3.71
N LEU A 160 6.56 -16.78 -4.36
CA LEU A 160 7.33 -15.68 -3.75
C LEU A 160 6.58 -15.04 -2.56
N LEU A 161 5.27 -14.86 -2.69
CA LEU A 161 4.43 -14.37 -1.59
C LEU A 161 4.42 -15.36 -0.40
N ASN A 162 4.44 -16.67 -0.65
CA ASN A 162 4.56 -17.69 0.39
C ASN A 162 5.91 -17.63 1.12
N PHE A 163 6.97 -17.16 0.45
CA PHE A 163 8.25 -16.82 1.09
C PHE A 163 8.23 -15.48 1.86
N GLY A 164 7.08 -14.80 1.94
CA GLY A 164 6.93 -13.53 2.66
C GLY A 164 7.47 -12.31 1.92
N VAL A 165 7.76 -12.43 0.62
CA VAL A 165 8.10 -11.28 -0.23
C VAL A 165 6.92 -10.31 -0.22
N GLN A 166 7.18 -9.05 0.11
CA GLN A 166 6.15 -8.05 0.24
C GLN A 166 5.81 -7.48 -1.15
N PRO A 167 4.53 -7.36 -1.52
CA PRO A 167 4.13 -6.81 -2.82
C PRO A 167 4.30 -5.29 -2.91
N GLY A 168 4.41 -4.60 -1.77
CA GLY A 168 4.58 -3.14 -1.70
C GLY A 168 6.03 -2.66 -1.79
N VAL A 169 6.99 -3.54 -2.13
CA VAL A 169 8.38 -3.13 -2.36
C VAL A 169 8.45 -2.50 -3.74
N GLU A 170 8.94 -1.27 -3.82
CA GLU A 170 9.08 -0.56 -5.09
C GLU A 170 10.50 -0.65 -5.66
N ASP A 171 10.60 -0.70 -6.98
CA ASP A 171 11.88 -0.60 -7.70
C ASP A 171 12.39 0.88 -7.77
N ALA A 172 13.59 1.10 -8.32
CA ALA A 172 14.11 2.45 -8.56
C ALA A 172 13.29 3.24 -9.60
N ARG A 173 12.25 2.64 -10.21
CA ARG A 173 11.24 3.28 -11.08
C ARG A 173 9.88 3.40 -10.39
N GLY A 174 9.74 3.02 -9.12
CA GLY A 174 8.56 3.28 -8.29
C GLY A 174 7.36 2.46 -8.72
N ARG A 175 7.65 1.33 -9.37
CA ARG A 175 6.69 0.31 -9.73
C ARG A 175 6.69 -0.76 -8.66
#